data_AF-A0A8K0CW00-F1
#
_entry.id   AF-A0A8K0CW00-F1
#
_cell.length_a   1.000
_cell.length_b   1.000
_cell.length_c   1.000
_cell.angle_alpha   90.00
_cell.angle_beta   90.00
_cell.angle_gamma   90.00
#
_symmetry.space_group_name_H-M   'P 1'
#
loop_
_entity.id
_entity.type
_entity.pdbx_description
1 polymer ?
#
loop_
_entity_poly.entity_id
_entity_poly.type
_entity_poly.pdbx_seq_one_letter_code
_entity_poly.pdbx_strand_id
1 'polypeptide(L)'
;MPKTRAETLCAIFGAPNELLEMETYQDKTKNLEMEIESVKKGANKYKDELQQYTRLNSLRVFNIPEKPGECTDNVIITLCKEKLGVDISVADIDCSHRLPAREPNLKPIIVRFVSRNVKKLVYSKNKLLKGSHIVIKEDLTKERIQLLKQASVKYGSKTFKDQISNYISRAYQNLRKIFPHRSSLHIETKKRLCEAFVLSQFNYGVPVYRAALDNVTSGRIQKVQNSCLRYVYWIRKYDHVSHNLVDSG
;
A
#
# COMPACT_ATOMS: atom_id res chain seq x y z
N MET A 1 -37.17 -40.24 40.68
CA MET A 1 -37.57 -41.22 39.65
C MET A 1 -36.37 -42.09 39.30
N PRO A 2 -36.51 -43.41 39.15
CA PRO A 2 -35.38 -44.27 38.81
C PRO A 2 -34.92 -43.97 37.38
N LYS A 3 -33.62 -43.74 37.18
CA LYS A 3 -33.01 -43.58 35.86
C LYS A 3 -33.37 -44.78 35.00
N THR A 4 -33.71 -44.55 33.73
CA THR A 4 -34.08 -45.63 32.80
C THR A 4 -32.92 -46.60 32.65
N ARG A 5 -33.20 -47.88 32.41
CA ARG A 5 -32.17 -48.93 32.25
C ARG A 5 -31.09 -48.57 31.22
N ALA A 6 -31.45 -47.78 30.20
CA ALA A 6 -30.52 -47.23 29.21
C ALA A 6 -29.54 -46.19 29.79
N GLU A 7 -30.01 -45.28 30.65
CA GLU A 7 -29.16 -44.29 31.33
C GLU A 7 -28.21 -44.96 32.33
N THR A 8 -28.64 -46.04 32.99
CA THR A 8 -27.80 -46.81 33.91
C THR A 8 -26.77 -47.68 33.18
N LEU A 9 -27.10 -48.23 32.01
CA LEU A 9 -26.17 -49.01 31.17
C LEU A 9 -25.05 -48.14 30.58
N CYS A 10 -25.36 -46.91 30.14
CA CYS A 10 -24.35 -45.97 29.63
C CYS A 10 -23.36 -45.52 30.73
N ALA A 11 -23.81 -45.43 31.98
CA ALA A 11 -22.98 -45.08 33.13
C ALA A 11 -22.06 -46.22 33.63
N ILE A 12 -22.41 -47.49 33.36
CA ILE A 12 -21.63 -48.67 33.78
C ILE A 12 -20.60 -49.10 32.73
N PHE A 13 -20.96 -49.03 31.44
CA PHE A 13 -20.12 -49.53 30.34
C PHE A 13 -19.34 -48.44 29.59
N GLY A 14 -19.53 -47.16 29.94
CA GLY A 14 -18.94 -46.02 29.22
C GLY A 14 -19.58 -45.81 27.84
N ALA A 15 -19.26 -44.69 27.18
CA ALA A 15 -19.63 -44.50 25.77
C ALA A 15 -19.08 -45.68 24.95
N PRO A 16 -19.83 -46.23 23.97
CA PRO A 16 -19.34 -47.34 23.16
C PRO A 16 -18.00 -46.94 22.54
N ASN A 17 -16.99 -47.80 22.69
CA ASN A 17 -15.59 -47.55 22.33
C ASN A 17 -15.43 -46.97 20.91
N GLU A 18 -16.33 -47.38 20.00
CA GLU A 18 -16.46 -46.92 18.61
C GLU A 18 -16.77 -45.41 18.48
N LEU A 19 -17.56 -44.84 19.38
CA LEU A 19 -17.92 -43.40 19.35
C LEU A 19 -16.72 -42.53 19.73
N LEU A 20 -15.95 -42.97 20.74
CA LEU A 20 -14.70 -42.33 21.15
C LEU A 20 -13.63 -42.47 20.05
N GLU A 21 -13.53 -43.64 19.42
CA GLU A 21 -12.64 -43.84 18.28
C GLU A 21 -12.98 -42.91 17.12
N MET A 22 -14.27 -42.80 16.77
CA MET A 22 -14.76 -41.90 15.71
C MET A 22 -14.39 -40.43 15.97
N GLU A 23 -14.52 -39.95 17.21
CA GLU A 23 -14.12 -38.59 17.57
C GLU A 23 -12.61 -38.38 17.41
N THR A 24 -11.79 -39.36 17.83
CA THR A 24 -10.34 -39.28 17.62
C THR A 24 -9.94 -39.31 16.14
N TYR A 25 -10.65 -40.05 15.29
CA TYR A 25 -10.42 -40.05 13.84
C TYR A 25 -10.81 -38.72 13.22
N GLN A 26 -11.90 -38.09 13.66
CA GLN A 26 -12.30 -36.76 13.19
C GLN A 26 -11.24 -35.71 13.56
N ASP A 27 -10.69 -35.76 14.77
CA ASP A 27 -9.65 -34.83 15.20
C ASP A 27 -8.32 -35.06 14.48
N LYS A 28 -7.93 -36.32 14.23
CA LYS A 28 -6.80 -36.65 13.36
C LYS A 28 -7.01 -36.10 11.95
N THR A 29 -8.21 -36.23 11.40
CA THR A 29 -8.54 -35.73 10.05
C THR A 29 -8.41 -34.21 9.99
N LYS A 30 -8.96 -33.48 10.99
CA LYS A 30 -8.81 -32.01 11.08
C LYS A 30 -7.34 -31.60 11.20
N ASN A 31 -6.55 -32.30 12.02
CA ASN A 31 -5.12 -32.00 12.18
C ASN A 31 -4.35 -32.21 10.88
N LEU A 32 -4.62 -33.30 10.17
CA LEU A 32 -4.02 -33.57 8.86
C LEU A 32 -4.45 -32.53 7.82
N GLU A 33 -5.72 -32.10 7.81
CA GLU A 33 -6.19 -31.02 6.93
C GLU A 33 -5.47 -29.70 7.20
N MET A 34 -5.27 -29.35 8.48
CA MET A 34 -4.49 -28.16 8.86
C MET A 34 -3.03 -28.27 8.41
N GLU A 35 -2.42 -29.44 8.56
CA GLU A 35 -1.03 -29.68 8.15
C GLU A 35 -0.88 -29.58 6.62
N ILE A 36 -1.79 -30.21 5.86
CA ILE A 36 -1.83 -30.12 4.39
C ILE A 36 -1.98 -28.67 3.94
N GLU A 37 -2.84 -27.88 4.59
CA GLU A 37 -3.03 -26.47 4.25
C GLU A 37 -1.76 -25.64 4.54
N SER A 38 -1.09 -25.90 5.65
CA SER A 38 0.20 -25.28 5.99
C SER A 38 1.28 -25.60 4.95
N VAL A 39 1.41 -26.88 4.59
CA VAL A 39 2.38 -27.35 3.59
C VAL A 39 2.07 -26.77 2.21
N LYS A 40 0.80 -26.75 1.79
CA LYS A 40 0.36 -26.13 0.53
C LYS A 40 0.69 -24.65 0.49
N LYS A 41 0.47 -23.92 1.58
CA LYS A 41 0.85 -22.50 1.70
C LYS A 41 2.36 -22.31 1.56
N GLY A 42 3.16 -23.14 2.23
CA GLY A 42 4.62 -23.11 2.11
C GLY A 42 5.10 -23.36 0.69
N ALA A 43 4.56 -24.39 0.03
CA ALA A 43 4.90 -24.73 -1.35
C ALA A 43 4.49 -23.62 -2.33
N ASN A 44 3.29 -23.05 -2.18
CA ASN A 44 2.82 -21.94 -3.01
C ASN A 44 3.69 -20.69 -2.84
N LYS A 45 4.08 -20.36 -1.61
CA LYS A 45 4.98 -19.24 -1.33
C LYS A 45 6.34 -19.42 -2.03
N TYR A 46 6.95 -20.59 -1.88
CA TYR A 46 8.24 -20.89 -2.52
C TYR A 46 8.13 -20.84 -4.06
N LYS A 47 7.06 -21.40 -4.62
CA LYS A 47 6.76 -21.34 -6.05
C LYS A 47 6.61 -19.90 -6.53
N ASP A 48 5.87 -19.07 -5.81
CA ASP A 48 5.64 -17.67 -6.14
C ASP A 48 6.93 -16.84 -6.08
N GLU A 49 7.80 -17.09 -5.10
CA GLU A 49 9.14 -16.46 -4.99
C GLU A 49 10.03 -16.80 -6.18
N LEU A 50 10.11 -18.08 -6.55
CA LEU A 50 10.87 -18.53 -7.73
C LEU A 50 10.31 -17.93 -9.03
N GLN A 51 8.98 -17.93 -9.19
CA GLN A 51 8.34 -17.31 -10.35
C GLN A 51 8.60 -15.81 -10.44
N GLN A 52 8.67 -15.12 -9.31
CA GLN A 52 8.98 -13.69 -9.34
C GLN A 52 10.45 -13.44 -9.62
N TYR A 53 11.35 -14.30 -9.10
CA TYR A 53 12.78 -14.19 -9.35
C TYR A 53 13.10 -14.20 -10.85
N THR A 54 12.43 -15.07 -11.62
CA THR A 54 12.59 -15.14 -13.07
C THR A 54 11.99 -13.93 -13.81
N ARG A 55 11.00 -13.25 -13.22
CA ARG A 55 10.35 -12.05 -13.80
C ARG A 55 10.98 -10.72 -13.41
N LEU A 56 11.97 -10.71 -12.51
CA LEU A 56 12.57 -9.47 -11.97
C LEU A 56 13.12 -8.54 -13.06
N ASN A 57 13.64 -9.11 -14.14
CA ASN A 57 14.22 -8.39 -15.26
C ASN A 57 13.20 -8.02 -16.35
N SER A 58 11.91 -8.32 -16.13
CA SER A 58 10.88 -8.14 -17.14
C SER A 58 9.97 -6.95 -16.83
N LEU A 59 9.54 -6.26 -17.88
CA LEU A 59 8.50 -5.23 -17.85
C LEU A 59 7.38 -5.62 -18.81
N ARG A 60 6.17 -5.19 -18.47
CA ARG A 60 5.00 -5.26 -19.34
C ARG A 60 4.65 -3.87 -19.84
N VAL A 61 4.50 -3.73 -21.14
CA VAL A 61 4.12 -2.50 -21.82
C VAL A 61 2.73 -2.68 -22.42
N PHE A 62 1.81 -1.81 -22.04
CA PHE A 62 0.41 -1.84 -22.43
C PHE A 62 0.09 -0.71 -23.39
N ASN A 63 -1.00 -0.88 -24.14
CA ASN A 63 -1.58 0.12 -25.04
C ASN A 63 -0.68 0.51 -26.22
N ILE A 64 0.08 -0.45 -26.73
CA ILE A 64 0.78 -0.32 -28.01
C ILE A 64 -0.04 -1.07 -29.07
N PRO A 65 -0.50 -0.40 -30.13
CA PRO A 65 -1.19 -1.08 -31.23
C PRO A 65 -0.31 -2.16 -31.87
N GLU A 66 -0.89 -3.30 -32.21
CA GLU A 66 -0.20 -4.39 -32.92
C GLU A 66 -0.14 -4.09 -34.42
N LYS A 67 1.05 -4.20 -35.03
CA LYS A 67 1.23 -4.14 -36.48
C LYS A 67 1.64 -5.53 -37.02
N PRO A 68 1.13 -5.95 -38.18
CA PRO A 68 1.54 -7.23 -38.78
C PRO A 68 3.03 -7.20 -39.14
N GLY A 69 3.77 -8.24 -38.76
CA GLY A 69 5.21 -8.35 -39.02
C GLY A 69 6.09 -7.41 -38.17
N GLU A 70 5.58 -6.88 -37.06
CA GLU A 70 6.39 -5.99 -36.21
C GLU A 70 7.54 -6.71 -35.50
N CYS A 71 8.67 -6.01 -35.39
CA CYS A 71 9.75 -6.39 -34.49
C CYS A 71 9.52 -5.71 -33.14
N THR A 72 9.14 -6.49 -32.13
CA THR A 72 8.81 -5.97 -30.80
C THR A 72 10.02 -5.30 -30.12
N ASP A 73 11.24 -5.78 -30.38
CA ASP A 73 12.47 -5.16 -29.87
C ASP A 73 12.62 -3.72 -30.38
N ASN A 74 12.47 -3.51 -31.69
CA ASN A 74 12.53 -2.17 -32.30
C ASN A 74 11.44 -1.24 -31.75
N VAL A 75 10.24 -1.76 -31.50
CA VAL A 75 9.15 -0.98 -30.89
C VAL A 75 9.53 -0.51 -29.49
N ILE A 76 10.14 -1.38 -28.67
CA ILE A 76 10.58 -1.02 -27.32
C ILE A 76 11.75 -0.04 -27.34
N ILE A 77 12.73 -0.22 -28.23
CA ILE A 77 13.87 0.70 -28.39
C ILE A 77 13.37 2.10 -28.77
N THR A 78 12.52 2.20 -29.79
CA THR A 78 11.91 3.47 -30.22
C THR A 78 11.10 4.11 -29.10
N LEU A 79 10.29 3.32 -28.38
CA LEU A 79 9.53 3.81 -27.23
C LEU A 79 10.44 4.42 -26.15
N CYS A 80 11.52 3.72 -25.79
CA CYS A 80 12.44 4.17 -24.75
C CYS A 80 13.18 5.43 -25.17
N LYS A 81 13.60 5.53 -26.43
CA LYS A 81 14.27 6.71 -26.95
C LYS A 81 13.34 7.92 -27.03
N GLU A 82 12.18 7.78 -27.67
CA GLU A 82 11.27 8.89 -27.95
C GLU A 82 10.49 9.36 -26.72
N LYS A 83 10.04 8.44 -25.85
CA LYS A 83 9.14 8.78 -24.74
C LYS A 83 9.83 8.82 -23.38
N LEU A 84 10.91 8.08 -23.20
CA LEU A 84 11.64 8.02 -21.93
C LEU A 84 12.99 8.74 -21.97
N GLY A 85 13.51 9.07 -23.15
CA GLY A 85 14.85 9.64 -23.33
C GLY A 85 15.95 8.69 -22.87
N VAL A 86 15.74 7.38 -23.00
CA VAL A 86 16.71 6.35 -22.63
C VAL A 86 17.13 5.62 -23.89
N ASP A 87 18.42 5.73 -24.23
CA ASP A 87 19.01 4.97 -25.32
C ASP A 87 19.28 3.53 -24.86
N ILE A 88 18.71 2.57 -25.59
CA ILE A 88 18.82 1.13 -25.33
C ILE A 88 19.15 0.46 -26.67
N SER A 89 20.03 -0.53 -26.63
CA SER A 89 20.39 -1.32 -27.80
C SER A 89 19.68 -2.67 -27.82
N VAL A 90 19.74 -3.37 -28.95
CA VAL A 90 19.22 -4.76 -29.05
C VAL A 90 19.94 -5.69 -28.07
N ALA A 91 21.22 -5.44 -27.77
CA ALA A 91 22.00 -6.26 -26.82
C ALA A 91 21.52 -6.14 -25.37
N ASP A 92 20.75 -5.10 -25.03
CA ASP A 92 20.19 -4.92 -23.70
C ASP A 92 18.87 -5.69 -23.50
N ILE A 93 18.26 -6.14 -24.60
CA ILE A 93 17.02 -6.91 -24.64
C ILE A 93 17.38 -8.39 -24.82
N ASP A 94 16.94 -9.21 -23.88
CA ASP A 94 17.12 -10.67 -23.95
C ASP A 94 16.01 -11.29 -24.81
N CYS A 95 14.76 -10.92 -24.55
CA CYS A 95 13.65 -11.25 -25.42
C CYS A 95 12.48 -10.27 -25.27
N SER A 96 11.74 -10.04 -26.36
CA SER A 96 10.43 -9.41 -26.28
C SER A 96 9.41 -10.09 -27.18
N HIS A 97 8.15 -10.09 -26.75
CA HIS A 97 7.04 -10.65 -27.51
C HIS A 97 5.69 -10.14 -27.00
N ARG A 98 4.65 -10.30 -27.82
CA ARG A 98 3.27 -10.00 -27.43
C ARG A 98 2.72 -11.09 -26.53
N LEU A 99 2.03 -10.69 -25.47
CA LEU A 99 1.29 -11.57 -24.59
C LEU A 99 -0.16 -11.75 -25.08
N PRO A 100 -0.78 -12.90 -24.83
CA PRO A 100 -2.20 -13.08 -25.10
C PRO A 100 -3.03 -12.09 -24.27
N ALA A 101 -4.01 -11.47 -24.91
CA ALA A 101 -4.94 -10.54 -24.29
C ALA A 101 -6.36 -10.76 -24.79
N ARG A 102 -7.34 -10.26 -24.04
CA ARG A 102 -8.75 -10.30 -24.45
C ARG A 102 -9.01 -9.43 -25.67
N GLU A 103 -8.36 -8.28 -25.74
CA GLU A 103 -8.48 -7.37 -26.87
C GLU A 103 -7.46 -7.75 -27.96
N PRO A 104 -7.92 -8.06 -29.19
CA PRO A 104 -7.04 -8.60 -30.22
C PRO A 104 -5.96 -7.61 -30.69
N ASN A 105 -6.22 -6.30 -30.65
CA ASN A 105 -5.35 -5.27 -31.22
C ASN A 105 -4.44 -4.56 -30.20
N LEU A 106 -4.61 -4.84 -28.89
CA LEU A 106 -3.90 -4.17 -27.80
C LEU A 106 -3.22 -5.18 -26.86
N LYS A 107 -2.68 -6.25 -27.46
CA LYS A 107 -1.89 -7.26 -26.75
C LYS A 107 -0.67 -6.60 -26.07
N PRO A 108 -0.47 -6.76 -24.76
CA PRO A 108 0.69 -6.19 -24.08
C PRO A 108 1.99 -6.78 -24.62
N ILE A 109 3.05 -5.99 -24.69
CA ILE A 109 4.40 -6.52 -24.93
C ILE A 109 5.03 -6.86 -23.58
N ILE A 110 5.58 -8.05 -23.44
CA ILE A 110 6.54 -8.34 -22.38
C ILE A 110 7.95 -8.17 -22.94
N VAL A 111 8.80 -7.46 -22.22
CA VAL A 111 10.22 -7.30 -22.54
C VAL A 111 11.04 -7.75 -21.34
N ARG A 112 11.98 -8.66 -21.59
CA ARG A 112 12.97 -9.11 -20.62
C ARG A 112 14.31 -8.48 -20.97
N PHE A 113 14.88 -7.77 -20.01
CA PHE A 113 16.19 -7.15 -20.16
C PHE A 113 17.29 -8.10 -19.69
N VAL A 114 18.47 -7.99 -20.31
CA VAL A 114 19.66 -8.73 -19.87
C VAL A 114 20.05 -8.28 -18.46
N SER A 115 20.02 -6.97 -18.20
CA SER A 115 20.42 -6.38 -16.92
C SER A 115 19.27 -5.78 -16.13
N ARG A 116 19.23 -6.08 -14.82
CA ARG A 116 18.33 -5.43 -13.84
C ARG A 116 18.52 -3.91 -13.81
N ASN A 117 19.72 -3.43 -14.07
CA ASN A 117 20.03 -2.01 -14.04
C ASN A 117 19.37 -1.28 -15.21
N VAL A 118 19.41 -1.86 -16.42
CA VAL A 118 18.71 -1.30 -17.59
C VAL A 118 17.20 -1.27 -17.34
N LYS A 119 16.63 -2.39 -16.86
CA LYS A 119 15.20 -2.43 -16.48
C LYS A 119 14.82 -1.35 -15.46
N LYS A 120 15.66 -1.15 -14.43
CA LYS A 120 15.44 -0.10 -13.41
C LYS A 120 15.54 1.30 -14.02
N LEU A 121 16.52 1.55 -14.90
CA LEU A 121 16.68 2.82 -15.60
C LEU A 121 15.42 3.17 -16.38
N VAL A 122 14.93 2.25 -17.22
CA VAL A 122 13.69 2.39 -17.99
C VAL A 122 12.50 2.65 -17.06
N TYR A 123 12.32 1.82 -16.03
CA TYR A 123 11.18 1.92 -15.14
C TYR A 123 11.18 3.21 -14.29
N SER A 124 12.35 3.73 -13.94
CA SER A 124 12.47 4.99 -13.18
C SER A 124 11.91 6.20 -13.94
N LYS A 125 11.98 6.16 -15.27
CA LYS A 125 11.50 7.22 -16.18
C LYS A 125 10.03 7.09 -16.54
N ASN A 126 9.33 6.05 -16.07
CA ASN A 126 7.92 5.79 -16.37
C ASN A 126 6.97 6.98 -16.03
N LYS A 127 7.37 7.87 -15.12
CA LYS A 127 6.61 9.11 -14.84
C LYS A 127 6.48 10.04 -16.05
N LEU A 128 7.41 9.98 -17.01
CA LEU A 128 7.39 10.77 -18.24
C LEU A 128 6.28 10.33 -19.20
N LEU A 129 5.77 9.11 -19.05
CA LEU A 129 4.65 8.60 -19.85
C LEU A 129 3.29 9.14 -19.40
N LYS A 130 3.23 9.96 -18.35
CA LYS A 130 1.99 10.62 -17.93
C LYS A 130 1.47 11.53 -19.04
N GLY A 131 0.21 11.31 -19.42
CA GLY A 131 -0.43 12.01 -20.53
C GLY A 131 -0.33 11.27 -21.87
N SER A 132 0.55 10.27 -21.96
CA SER A 132 0.48 9.28 -23.06
C SER A 132 -0.52 8.18 -22.71
N HIS A 133 -1.05 7.50 -23.74
CA HIS A 133 -1.89 6.32 -23.53
C HIS A 133 -1.08 5.07 -23.13
N ILE A 134 0.25 5.12 -23.19
CA ILE A 134 1.14 3.97 -22.96
C ILE A 134 1.38 3.80 -21.47
N VAL A 135 1.33 2.55 -21.00
CA VAL A 135 1.53 2.23 -19.58
C VAL A 135 2.58 1.14 -19.45
N ILE A 136 3.64 1.41 -18.67
CA ILE A 136 4.65 0.41 -18.32
C ILE A 136 4.43 -0.05 -16.87
N LYS A 137 4.43 -1.36 -16.65
CA LYS A 137 4.34 -1.98 -15.32
C LYS A 137 5.41 -3.05 -15.16
N GLU A 138 5.75 -3.36 -13.93
CA GLU A 138 6.58 -4.53 -13.63
C GLU A 138 5.82 -5.82 -13.94
N ASP A 139 6.57 -6.84 -14.36
CA ASP A 139 6.00 -8.19 -14.51
C ASP A 139 5.94 -8.89 -13.15
N LEU A 140 4.76 -8.89 -12.55
CA LEU A 140 4.51 -9.46 -11.24
C LEU A 140 3.71 -10.76 -11.34
N THR A 141 3.85 -11.63 -10.34
CA THR A 141 2.95 -12.77 -10.16
C THR A 141 1.54 -12.32 -9.81
N LYS A 142 0.55 -13.20 -10.01
CA LYS A 142 -0.87 -12.88 -9.78
C LYS A 142 -1.12 -12.42 -8.34
N GLU A 143 -0.52 -13.11 -7.37
CA GLU A 143 -0.65 -12.77 -5.94
C GLU A 143 -0.04 -11.40 -5.64
N ARG A 144 1.14 -11.08 -6.17
CA ARG A 144 1.77 -9.76 -6.00
C ARG A 144 1.01 -8.64 -6.69
N ILE A 145 0.41 -8.89 -7.86
CA ILE A 145 -0.48 -7.91 -8.50
C ILE A 145 -1.68 -7.61 -7.60
N GLN A 146 -2.29 -8.64 -7.02
CA GLN A 146 -3.43 -8.48 -6.11
C GLN A 146 -3.02 -7.70 -4.86
N LEU A 147 -1.88 -8.03 -4.26
CA LEU A 147 -1.33 -7.32 -3.12
C LEU A 147 -1.03 -5.86 -3.45
N LEU A 148 -0.40 -5.58 -4.60
CA LEU A 148 -0.14 -4.22 -5.06
C LEU A 148 -1.43 -3.43 -5.25
N LYS A 149 -2.48 -4.06 -5.78
CA LYS A 149 -3.80 -3.43 -5.94
C LYS A 149 -4.40 -3.06 -4.59
N GLN A 150 -4.38 -3.98 -3.62
CA GLN A 150 -4.85 -3.73 -2.25
C GLN A 150 -4.05 -2.61 -1.58
N ALA A 151 -2.71 -2.66 -1.68
CA ALA A 151 -1.83 -1.64 -1.14
C ALA A 151 -2.07 -0.27 -1.80
N SER A 152 -2.30 -0.21 -3.11
CA SER A 152 -2.59 1.02 -3.84
C SER A 152 -3.93 1.64 -3.41
N VAL A 153 -4.94 0.82 -3.08
CA VAL A 153 -6.21 1.32 -2.54
C VAL A 153 -6.01 1.89 -1.13
N LYS A 154 -5.28 1.16 -0.28
CA LYS A 154 -5.10 1.52 1.13
C LYS A 154 -4.13 2.69 1.35
N TYR A 155 -3.05 2.74 0.56
CA TYR A 155 -1.91 3.65 0.74
C TYR A 155 -1.62 4.51 -0.50
N GLY A 156 -2.52 4.53 -1.49
CA GLY A 156 -2.35 5.34 -2.69
C GLY A 156 -2.24 6.83 -2.40
N SER A 157 -1.57 7.57 -3.29
CA SER A 157 -1.32 9.01 -3.11
C SER A 157 -2.60 9.84 -2.90
N LYS A 158 -3.71 9.48 -3.55
CA LYS A 158 -5.02 10.11 -3.35
C LYS A 158 -5.55 9.85 -1.94
N THR A 159 -5.55 8.59 -1.52
CA THR A 159 -5.94 8.17 -0.17
C THR A 159 -5.10 8.85 0.91
N PHE A 160 -3.80 9.05 0.68
CA PHE A 160 -2.94 9.79 1.58
C PHE A 160 -3.36 11.27 1.74
N LYS A 161 -3.64 11.96 0.63
CA LYS A 161 -4.16 13.36 0.69
C LYS A 161 -5.51 13.44 1.39
N ASP A 162 -6.36 12.43 1.22
CA ASP A 162 -7.65 12.33 1.90
C ASP A 162 -7.47 12.11 3.41
N GLN A 163 -6.53 11.26 3.81
CA GLN A 163 -6.17 11.05 5.22
C GLN A 163 -5.66 12.32 5.88
N ILE A 164 -4.75 13.06 5.23
CA ILE A 164 -4.28 14.35 5.76
C ILE A 164 -5.43 15.36 5.86
N SER A 165 -6.34 15.37 4.89
CA SER A 165 -7.52 16.25 4.95
C SER A 165 -8.43 15.91 6.13
N ASN A 166 -8.59 14.62 6.46
CA ASN A 166 -9.31 14.18 7.64
C ASN A 166 -8.61 14.61 8.94
N TYR A 167 -7.28 14.41 9.05
CA TYR A 167 -6.52 14.89 10.21
C TYR A 167 -6.63 16.40 10.41
N ILE A 168 -6.54 17.18 9.33
CA ILE A 168 -6.75 18.64 9.38
C ILE A 168 -8.16 18.97 9.88
N SER A 169 -9.19 18.28 9.38
CA SER A 169 -10.57 18.48 9.83
C SER A 169 -10.73 18.22 11.33
N ARG A 170 -10.24 17.07 11.80
CA ARG A 170 -10.26 16.69 13.23
C ARG A 170 -9.47 17.66 14.09
N ALA A 171 -8.32 18.12 13.61
CA ALA A 171 -7.50 19.13 14.28
C ALA A 171 -8.28 20.44 14.49
N TYR A 172 -8.97 20.94 13.46
CA TYR A 172 -9.80 22.13 13.60
C TYR A 172 -11.03 21.92 14.49
N GLN A 173 -11.63 20.73 14.48
CA GLN A 173 -12.71 20.39 15.41
C GLN A 173 -12.23 20.42 16.87
N ASN A 174 -11.05 19.86 17.14
CA ASN A 174 -10.44 19.88 18.48
C ASN A 174 -10.06 21.30 18.89
N LEU A 175 -9.45 22.08 17.98
CA LEU A 175 -9.18 23.51 18.21
C LEU A 175 -10.46 24.27 18.56
N ARG A 176 -11.57 24.05 17.84
CA ARG A 176 -12.86 24.69 18.12
C ARG A 176 -13.38 24.38 19.53
N LYS A 177 -13.13 23.19 20.05
CA LYS A 177 -13.55 22.78 21.40
C LYS A 177 -12.72 23.46 22.49
N ILE A 178 -11.42 23.61 22.30
CA ILE A 178 -10.53 24.19 23.33
C ILE A 178 -10.49 25.73 23.28
N PHE A 179 -10.77 26.34 22.13
CA PHE A 179 -10.67 27.79 21.94
C PHE A 179 -11.51 28.65 22.89
N PRO A 180 -12.77 28.28 23.23
CA PRO A 180 -13.60 29.05 24.17
C PRO A 180 -12.96 29.21 25.55
N HIS A 181 -12.19 28.21 25.99
CA HIS A 181 -11.57 28.18 27.32
C HIS A 181 -10.17 28.82 27.34
N ARG A 182 -9.76 29.51 26.27
CA ARG A 182 -8.39 30.06 26.15
C ARG A 182 -8.06 31.16 27.15
N SER A 183 -9.05 31.87 27.69
CA SER A 183 -8.82 32.99 28.62
C SER A 183 -8.55 32.52 30.05
N SER A 184 -9.05 31.35 30.44
CA SER A 184 -8.94 30.82 31.81
C SER A 184 -7.74 29.88 32.01
N LEU A 185 -7.05 29.49 30.94
CA LEU A 185 -5.96 28.50 31.00
C LEU A 185 -4.58 29.18 31.01
N HIS A 186 -3.65 28.60 31.77
CA HIS A 186 -2.23 28.97 31.73
C HIS A 186 -1.59 28.55 30.39
N ILE A 187 -0.56 29.29 29.95
CA ILE A 187 0.08 29.09 28.64
C ILE A 187 0.65 27.67 28.47
N GLU A 188 1.25 27.11 29.53
CA GLU A 188 1.81 25.75 29.53
C GLU A 188 0.73 24.69 29.32
N THR A 189 -0.43 24.86 29.97
CA THR A 189 -1.58 23.97 29.78
C THR A 189 -2.10 24.05 28.35
N LYS A 190 -2.11 25.23 27.74
CA LYS A 190 -2.50 25.40 26.33
C LYS A 190 -1.54 24.68 25.38
N LYS A 191 -0.23 24.76 25.62
CA LYS A 191 0.79 24.03 24.84
C LYS A 191 0.52 22.53 24.89
N ARG A 192 0.40 21.96 26.10
CA ARG A 192 0.11 20.52 26.31
C ARG A 192 -1.20 20.07 25.65
N LEU A 193 -2.26 20.88 25.75
CA LEU A 193 -3.54 20.57 25.10
C LEU A 193 -3.41 20.57 23.57
N CYS A 194 -2.70 21.53 22.98
CA CYS A 194 -2.44 21.55 21.55
C CYS A 194 -1.59 20.37 21.09
N GLU A 195 -0.55 20.01 21.83
CA GLU A 195 0.28 18.83 21.52
C GLU A 195 -0.53 17.54 21.57
N ALA A 196 -1.27 17.31 22.66
CA ALA A 196 -2.02 16.08 22.87
C ALA A 196 -3.20 15.92 21.92
N PHE A 197 -4.02 16.97 21.72
CA PHE A 197 -5.27 16.86 20.98
C PHE A 197 -5.18 17.25 19.51
N VAL A 198 -4.18 18.04 19.11
CA VAL A 198 -4.09 18.60 17.76
C VAL A 198 -2.85 18.09 17.04
N LEU A 199 -1.65 18.32 17.60
CA LEU A 199 -0.38 18.01 16.94
C LEU A 199 -0.02 16.53 16.95
N SER A 200 -0.52 15.75 17.92
CA SER A 200 -0.34 14.30 18.01
C SER A 200 -0.72 13.55 16.73
N GLN A 201 -1.75 14.05 16.00
CA GLN A 201 -2.18 13.47 14.73
C GLN A 201 -1.18 13.68 13.58
N PHE A 202 -0.27 14.64 13.73
CA PHE A 202 0.76 14.97 12.74
C PHE A 202 2.15 14.46 13.14
N ASN A 203 2.42 14.29 14.44
CA ASN A 203 3.74 13.91 14.97
C ASN A 203 4.22 12.52 14.52
N TYR A 204 3.32 11.54 14.36
CA TYR A 204 3.69 10.19 13.89
C TYR A 204 3.98 10.12 12.38
N GLY A 205 3.61 11.14 11.60
CA GLY A 205 3.75 11.11 10.14
C GLY A 205 4.82 12.05 9.58
N VAL A 206 5.00 13.23 10.18
CA VAL A 206 5.82 14.30 9.58
C VAL A 206 7.29 13.92 9.34
N PRO A 207 8.01 13.20 10.23
CA PRO A 207 9.41 12.83 9.97
C PRO A 207 9.58 11.87 8.79
N VAL A 208 8.68 10.90 8.64
CA VAL A 208 8.74 9.87 7.60
C VAL A 208 8.22 10.39 6.26
N TYR A 209 7.21 11.27 6.29
CA TYR A 209 6.52 11.75 5.08
C TYR A 209 6.99 13.11 4.58
N ARG A 210 7.95 13.79 5.23
CA ARG A 210 8.44 15.12 4.78
C ARG A 210 8.91 15.12 3.33
N ALA A 211 9.56 14.05 2.88
CA ALA A 211 10.01 13.90 1.48
C ALA A 211 8.88 13.59 0.49
N ALA A 212 7.72 13.13 0.97
CA ALA A 212 6.57 12.71 0.16
C ALA A 212 5.40 13.71 0.18
N LEU A 213 5.46 14.74 1.03
CA LEU A 213 4.46 15.80 1.11
C LEU A 213 4.67 16.81 -0.02
N ASP A 214 3.61 17.11 -0.77
CA ASP A 214 3.63 18.23 -1.71
C ASP A 214 3.56 19.57 -0.95
N ASN A 215 4.04 20.64 -1.59
CA ASN A 215 4.07 21.98 -1.00
C ASN A 215 2.68 22.44 -0.55
N VAL A 216 1.64 22.02 -1.27
CA VAL A 216 0.24 22.33 -0.93
C VAL A 216 -0.17 21.70 0.39
N THR A 217 0.07 20.41 0.59
CA THR A 217 -0.30 19.71 1.83
C THR A 217 0.52 20.21 3.01
N SER A 218 1.82 20.44 2.80
CA SER A 218 2.70 21.05 3.81
C SER A 218 2.16 22.41 4.27
N GLY A 219 1.76 23.29 3.34
CA GLY A 219 1.17 24.58 3.66
C GLY A 219 -0.15 24.47 4.44
N ARG A 220 -0.96 23.44 4.20
CA ARG A 220 -2.20 23.20 4.97
C ARG A 220 -1.91 22.79 6.42
N ILE A 221 -0.91 21.93 6.63
CA ILE A 221 -0.46 21.51 7.97
C ILE A 221 0.11 22.73 8.73
N GLN A 222 0.92 23.56 8.06
CA GLN A 222 1.45 24.79 8.64
C GLN A 222 0.34 25.74 9.12
N LYS A 223 -0.78 25.85 8.39
CA LYS A 223 -1.93 26.66 8.83
C LYS A 223 -2.56 26.14 10.13
N VAL A 224 -2.62 24.81 10.32
CA VAL A 224 -3.08 24.20 11.57
C VAL A 224 -2.12 24.53 12.70
N GLN A 225 -0.81 24.36 12.48
CA GLN A 225 0.23 24.72 13.47
C GLN A 225 0.15 26.20 13.86
N ASN A 226 -0.01 27.09 12.88
CA ASN A 226 -0.20 28.52 13.14
C ASN A 226 -1.46 28.80 13.96
N SER A 227 -2.53 28.03 13.75
CA SER A 227 -3.76 28.14 14.55
C SER A 227 -3.56 27.70 16.00
N CYS A 228 -2.74 26.67 16.25
CA CYS A 228 -2.30 26.30 17.60
C CYS A 228 -1.51 27.43 18.27
N LEU A 229 -0.56 28.04 17.57
CA LEU A 229 0.20 29.18 18.08
C LEU A 229 -0.71 30.37 18.43
N ARG A 230 -1.71 30.66 17.57
CA ARG A 230 -2.71 31.69 17.87
C ARG A 230 -3.52 31.38 19.13
N TYR A 231 -3.84 30.11 19.38
CA TYR A 231 -4.53 29.69 20.60
C TYR A 231 -3.65 29.87 21.85
N VAL A 232 -2.39 29.45 21.77
CA VAL A 232 -1.44 29.50 22.91
C VAL A 232 -1.11 30.94 23.29
N TYR A 233 -0.71 31.77 22.32
CA TYR A 233 -0.17 33.12 22.54
C TYR A 233 -1.21 34.24 22.38
N TRP A 234 -2.50 33.90 22.24
CA TRP A 234 -3.59 34.88 22.12
C TRP A 234 -3.44 35.86 20.94
N ILE A 235 -2.90 35.39 19.83
CA ILE A 235 -2.70 36.21 18.63
C ILE A 235 -4.02 36.37 17.88
N ARG A 236 -4.36 37.58 17.40
CA ARG A 236 -5.59 37.78 16.62
C ARG A 236 -5.47 37.11 15.26
N LYS A 237 -6.60 36.85 14.61
CA LYS A 237 -6.67 36.04 13.38
C LYS A 237 -5.74 36.51 12.24
N TYR A 238 -5.55 37.83 12.11
CA TYR A 238 -4.82 38.42 10.99
C TYR A 238 -3.38 38.82 11.34
N ASP A 239 -2.98 38.75 12.60
CA ASP A 239 -1.64 39.16 13.00
C ASP A 239 -0.60 38.12 12.55
N HIS A 240 0.64 38.56 12.33
CA HIS A 240 1.74 37.67 11.96
C HIS A 240 2.13 36.76 13.13
N VAL A 241 2.37 35.47 12.85
CA VAL A 241 2.68 34.45 13.86
C VAL A 241 4.19 34.25 14.05
N SER A 242 5.01 34.80 13.15
CA SER A 242 6.44 34.49 12.99
C SER A 242 7.31 34.80 14.22
N HIS A 243 6.93 35.77 15.05
CA HIS A 243 7.70 36.18 16.23
C HIS A 243 7.64 35.15 17.38
N ASN A 244 6.57 34.36 17.48
CA ASN A 244 6.37 33.40 18.57
C ASN A 244 6.95 32.00 18.27
N LEU A 245 7.61 31.83 17.11
CA LEU A 245 8.25 30.57 16.75
C LEU A 245 9.52 30.32 17.57
N VAL A 246 10.16 31.38 18.08
CA VAL A 246 11.38 31.31 18.92
C VAL A 246 11.05 30.78 20.32
N ASP A 247 9.87 31.09 20.87
CA ASP A 247 9.42 30.68 22.22
C ASP A 247 8.72 29.30 22.27
N SER A 248 8.65 28.64 21.11
CA SER A 248 7.92 27.37 20.90
C SER A 248 8.83 26.17 20.70
N GLY A 249 10.16 26.39 20.72
CA GLY A 249 11.18 25.34 20.72
C GLY A 249 11.43 24.77 22.11
#